data_AF-A0A2U9P0J9-F1
#
_entry.id   AF-A0A2U9P0J9-F1
#
_cell.length_a   1.000
_cell.length_b   1.000
_cell.length_c   1.000
_cell.angle_alpha   90.00
_cell.angle_beta   90.00
_cell.angle_gamma   90.00
#
_symmetry.space_group_name_H-M   'P 1'
#
loop_
_entity.id
_entity.type
_entity.pdbx_description
1 polymer ?
#
loop_
_entity_poly.entity_id
_entity_poly.type
_entity_poly.pdbx_seq_one_letter_code
_entity_poly.pdbx_strand_id
1 'polypeptide(L)'
;MATTHPSRPADAALLAVRRIVREPFTAAAWRRTAYAVLALPAGLVPVGRWQRALLRRLLGVRVPAGGRGRPLLHTLAATPLNLVVAAVTLYGWSLVPMNLGWPLRVGDDYASAWGGPTFAGAWAFHAVVGGLGFLLLMPWLVRGMTAVQARLASRVLGRGGKRTGGGRA
;
A
#
# COMPACT_ATOMS: atom_id res chain seq x y z
N MET A 1 -31.84 -5.64 31.77
CA MET A 1 -30.43 -5.72 32.19
C MET A 1 -29.74 -6.67 31.21
N ALA A 2 -29.05 -6.14 30.18
CA ALA A 2 -28.47 -6.96 29.11
C ALA A 2 -27.08 -7.45 29.53
N THR A 3 -26.92 -8.75 29.69
CA THR A 3 -25.63 -9.40 29.98
C THR A 3 -24.75 -9.36 28.73
N THR A 4 -23.75 -8.48 28.70
CA THR A 4 -22.66 -8.54 27.72
C THR A 4 -21.85 -9.80 27.98
N HIS A 5 -22.11 -10.85 27.22
CA HIS A 5 -21.29 -12.06 27.24
C HIS A 5 -19.89 -11.71 26.71
N PRO A 6 -18.79 -11.97 27.45
CA PRO A 6 -17.46 -11.72 26.95
C PRO A 6 -17.20 -12.60 25.73
N SER A 7 -16.85 -11.97 24.59
CA SER A 7 -16.49 -12.64 23.34
C SER A 7 -15.38 -13.66 23.61
N ARG A 8 -15.55 -14.90 23.15
CA ARG A 8 -14.55 -15.95 23.38
C ARG A 8 -13.29 -15.63 22.55
N PRO A 9 -12.08 -15.96 23.04
CA PRO A 9 -10.83 -15.71 22.31
C PRO A 9 -10.81 -16.35 20.90
N ALA A 10 -11.54 -17.44 20.69
CA ALA A 10 -11.73 -18.05 19.36
C ALA A 10 -12.43 -17.13 18.35
N ASP A 11 -13.37 -16.29 18.80
CA ASP A 11 -14.11 -15.36 17.94
C ASP A 11 -13.18 -14.25 17.43
N ALA A 12 -12.28 -13.76 18.29
CA ALA A 12 -11.31 -12.74 17.93
C ALA A 12 -10.31 -13.26 16.88
N ALA A 13 -9.83 -14.49 17.03
CA ALA A 13 -8.92 -15.12 16.07
C ALA A 13 -9.60 -15.30 14.69
N LEU A 14 -10.84 -15.78 14.66
CA LEU A 14 -11.61 -15.94 13.43
C LEU A 14 -11.82 -14.60 12.71
N LEU A 15 -12.14 -13.54 13.45
CA LEU A 15 -12.28 -12.20 12.89
C LEU A 15 -10.95 -11.67 12.31
N ALA A 16 -9.82 -11.94 12.97
CA ALA A 16 -8.50 -11.56 12.48
C ALA A 16 -8.16 -12.30 11.17
N VAL A 17 -8.34 -13.62 11.13
CA VAL A 17 -8.12 -14.43 9.91
C VAL A 17 -9.04 -13.95 8.79
N ARG A 18 -10.33 -13.78 9.07
CA ARG A 18 -11.31 -13.29 8.09
C ARG A 18 -10.92 -11.93 7.53
N ARG A 19 -10.38 -11.04 8.37
CA ARG A 19 -9.87 -9.74 7.91
C ARG A 19 -8.67 -9.90 6.98
N ILE A 20 -7.69 -10.72 7.34
CA ILE A 20 -6.49 -10.96 6.53
C ILE A 20 -6.88 -11.51 5.15
N VAL A 21 -7.75 -12.52 5.11
CA VAL A 21 -8.19 -13.16 3.86
C VAL A 21 -9.02 -12.21 2.99
N ARG A 22 -9.81 -11.33 3.60
CA ARG A 22 -10.68 -10.40 2.84
C ARG A 22 -9.98 -9.12 2.41
N GLU A 23 -8.94 -8.66 3.11
CA GLU A 23 -8.27 -7.37 2.83
C GLU A 23 -7.89 -7.17 1.35
N PRO A 24 -7.30 -8.15 0.63
CA PRO A 24 -6.94 -8.00 -0.80
C PRO A 24 -8.13 -7.74 -1.71
N PHE A 25 -9.33 -8.16 -1.30
CA PHE A 25 -10.57 -8.03 -2.07
C PHE A 25 -11.39 -6.80 -1.68
N THR A 26 -10.82 -5.87 -0.91
CA THR A 26 -11.50 -4.64 -0.51
C THR A 26 -11.18 -3.47 -1.44
N ALA A 27 -12.18 -2.62 -1.69
CA ALA A 27 -11.96 -1.36 -2.41
C ALA A 27 -10.91 -0.47 -1.73
N ALA A 28 -10.81 -0.54 -0.39
CA ALA A 28 -9.82 0.20 0.36
C ALA A 28 -8.37 -0.22 0.03
N ALA A 29 -8.10 -1.52 -0.10
CA ALA A 29 -6.78 -2.02 -0.51
C ALA A 29 -6.42 -1.53 -1.91
N TRP A 30 -7.32 -1.68 -2.88
CA TRP A 30 -7.08 -1.26 -4.27
C TRP A 30 -6.91 0.26 -4.42
N ARG A 31 -7.65 1.07 -3.66
CA ARG A 31 -7.43 2.52 -3.62
C ARG A 31 -6.04 2.88 -3.11
N ARG A 32 -5.51 2.16 -2.11
CA ARG A 32 -4.13 2.37 -1.63
C ARG A 32 -3.10 1.92 -2.66
N THR A 33 -3.31 0.80 -3.33
CA THR A 33 -2.46 0.34 -4.45
C THR A 33 -2.43 1.37 -5.58
N ALA A 34 -3.59 1.86 -5.99
CA ALA A 34 -3.69 2.92 -7.00
C ALA A 34 -2.94 4.19 -6.56
N TYR A 35 -3.08 4.60 -5.30
CA TYR A 35 -2.34 5.74 -4.78
C TYR A 35 -0.83 5.50 -4.78
N ALA A 36 -0.37 4.33 -4.31
CA ALA A 36 1.04 3.98 -4.23
C ALA A 36 1.75 4.09 -5.59
N VAL A 37 1.08 3.69 -6.68
CA VAL A 37 1.59 3.80 -8.05
C VAL A 37 1.46 5.24 -8.58
N LEU A 38 0.30 5.87 -8.44
CA LEU A 38 0.02 7.19 -9.01
C LEU A 38 0.73 8.34 -8.28
N ALA A 39 1.21 8.13 -7.05
CA ALA A 39 1.95 9.13 -6.30
C ALA A 39 3.29 9.50 -6.98
N LEU A 40 3.94 8.58 -7.70
CA LEU A 40 5.17 8.86 -8.42
C LEU A 40 4.96 9.92 -9.52
N PRO A 41 4.11 9.71 -10.55
CA PRO A 41 3.87 10.71 -11.58
C PRO A 41 3.29 12.01 -11.01
N ALA A 42 2.47 11.95 -9.96
CA ALA A 42 1.93 13.14 -9.31
C ALA A 42 2.98 13.97 -8.55
N GLY A 43 4.04 13.33 -8.03
CA GLY A 43 5.16 13.99 -7.33
C GLY A 43 6.16 14.66 -8.27
N LEU A 44 6.23 14.22 -9.53
CA LEU A 44 7.07 14.82 -10.57
C LEU A 44 6.55 16.18 -11.03
N VAL A 45 5.24 16.41 -10.91
CA VAL A 45 4.64 17.70 -11.23
C VAL A 45 4.80 18.63 -10.02
N PRO A 46 5.50 19.77 -10.13
CA PRO A 46 5.76 20.69 -9.00
C PRO A 46 4.49 21.39 -8.48
N VAL A 47 3.32 20.98 -8.98
CA VAL A 47 2.02 21.48 -8.56
C VAL A 47 1.41 20.44 -7.61
N GLY A 48 1.64 20.62 -6.30
CA GLY A 48 1.09 19.74 -5.25
C GLY A 48 -0.44 19.59 -5.21
N ARG A 49 -1.18 20.20 -6.16
CA ARG A 49 -2.62 20.01 -6.38
C ARG A 49 -2.96 18.55 -6.69
N TRP A 50 -2.15 17.87 -7.52
CA TRP A 50 -2.41 16.49 -7.94
C TRP A 50 -2.23 15.52 -6.77
N GLN A 51 -1.12 15.66 -6.04
CA GLN A 51 -0.87 14.87 -4.83
C GLN A 51 -1.99 15.04 -3.79
N ARG A 52 -2.45 16.28 -3.56
CA ARG A 52 -3.59 16.55 -2.65
C ARG A 52 -4.89 15.93 -3.14
N ALA A 53 -5.16 15.97 -4.44
CA ALA A 53 -6.34 15.36 -5.03
C ALA A 53 -6.32 13.83 -4.87
N LEU A 54 -5.16 13.19 -5.10
CA LEU A 54 -4.97 11.75 -4.91
C LEU A 54 -5.13 11.35 -3.44
N LEU A 55 -4.50 12.08 -2.51
CA LEU A 55 -4.66 11.86 -1.06
C LEU A 55 -6.13 11.88 -0.64
N ARG A 56 -6.89 12.87 -1.11
CA ARG A 56 -8.31 13.00 -0.79
C ARG A 56 -9.13 11.88 -1.43
N ARG A 57 -8.97 11.63 -2.74
CA ARG A 57 -9.78 10.67 -3.51
C ARG A 57 -9.48 9.22 -3.13
N LEU A 58 -8.21 8.87 -2.95
CA LEU A 58 -7.78 7.48 -2.77
C LEU A 58 -7.49 7.11 -1.32
N LEU A 59 -7.08 8.07 -0.47
CA LEU A 59 -6.78 7.78 0.94
C LEU A 59 -7.75 8.45 1.93
N GLY A 60 -8.62 9.36 1.48
CA GLY A 60 -9.49 10.14 2.37
C GLY A 60 -8.75 11.19 3.22
N VAL A 61 -7.47 11.44 2.92
CA VAL A 61 -6.63 12.38 3.69
C VAL A 61 -6.79 13.78 3.12
N ARG A 62 -7.17 14.75 3.96
CA ARG A 62 -7.25 16.17 3.59
C ARG A 62 -5.97 16.88 4.05
N VAL A 63 -5.28 17.50 3.09
CA VAL A 63 -4.14 18.39 3.35
C VAL A 63 -4.56 19.81 2.99
N PRO A 64 -4.52 20.78 3.93
CA PRO A 64 -4.95 22.15 3.67
C PRO A 64 -4.23 22.79 2.47
N ALA A 65 -4.99 23.50 1.64
CA ALA A 65 -4.44 24.40 0.64
C ALA A 65 -4.31 25.78 1.29
N GLY A 66 -3.09 26.30 1.43
CA GLY A 66 -2.92 27.63 2.05
C GLY A 66 -1.57 27.89 2.72
N GLY A 67 -0.72 26.87 2.89
CA GLY A 67 0.65 27.11 3.31
C GLY A 67 1.53 27.56 2.13
N ARG A 68 2.55 28.39 2.41
CA ARG A 68 3.80 28.48 1.61
C ARG A 68 4.55 27.13 1.63
N GLY A 69 3.85 26.03 1.32
CA GLY A 69 4.48 24.72 1.18
C GLY A 69 5.61 24.85 0.17
N ARG A 70 6.70 24.12 0.38
CA ARG A 70 7.85 24.12 -0.51
C ARG A 70 7.63 23.03 -1.55
N PRO A 71 6.98 23.29 -2.71
CA PRO A 71 6.70 22.25 -3.70
C PRO A 71 7.97 21.56 -4.16
N LEU A 72 9.07 22.31 -4.31
CA LEU A 72 10.38 21.77 -4.64
C LEU A 72 10.91 20.81 -3.56
N LEU A 73 10.83 21.17 -2.27
CA LEU A 73 11.21 20.29 -1.18
C LEU A 73 10.34 19.03 -1.14
N HIS A 74 9.05 19.17 -1.44
CA HIS A 74 8.15 18.03 -1.54
C HIS A 74 8.56 17.10 -2.68
N THR A 75 8.82 17.63 -3.89
CA THR A 75 9.29 16.82 -5.02
C THR A 75 10.61 16.13 -4.69
N LEU A 76 11.61 16.85 -4.18
CA LEU A 76 12.91 16.27 -3.83
C LEU A 76 12.80 15.14 -2.77
N ALA A 77 11.98 15.33 -1.74
CA ALA A 77 11.81 14.33 -0.69
C ALA A 77 10.84 13.19 -1.08
N ALA A 78 9.81 13.48 -1.87
CA ALA A 78 8.76 12.53 -2.20
C ALA A 78 9.11 11.67 -3.42
N THR A 79 9.89 12.15 -4.38
CA THR A 79 10.29 11.38 -5.56
C THR A 79 10.98 10.06 -5.21
N PRO A 80 12.07 10.01 -4.42
CA PRO A 80 12.73 8.75 -4.10
C PRO A 80 11.81 7.81 -3.31
N LEU A 81 11.02 8.35 -2.37
CA LEU A 81 10.03 7.56 -1.63
C LEU A 81 8.96 6.98 -2.56
N ASN A 82 8.38 7.79 -3.45
CA ASN A 82 7.33 7.36 -4.36
C ASN A 82 7.86 6.38 -5.40
N LEU A 83 9.13 6.50 -5.81
CA LEU A 83 9.77 5.54 -6.69
C LEU A 83 9.90 4.18 -6.01
N VAL A 84 10.44 4.13 -4.78
CA VAL A 84 10.56 2.89 -4.01
C VAL A 84 9.17 2.27 -3.76
N VAL A 85 8.19 3.07 -3.35
CA VAL A 85 6.84 2.59 -3.11
C VAL A 85 6.19 2.05 -4.38
N ALA A 86 6.33 2.73 -5.51
CA ALA A 86 5.82 2.26 -6.79
C ALA A 86 6.50 0.95 -7.21
N ALA A 87 7.83 0.86 -7.12
CA ALA A 87 8.59 -0.34 -7.46
C ALA A 87 8.18 -1.54 -6.60
N VAL A 88 8.17 -1.38 -5.27
CA VAL A 88 7.75 -2.43 -4.33
C VAL A 88 6.30 -2.84 -4.57
N THR A 89 5.41 -1.87 -4.84
CA THR A 89 3.99 -2.15 -5.10
C THR A 89 3.80 -2.93 -6.40
N LEU A 90 4.41 -2.48 -7.50
CA LEU A 90 4.28 -3.13 -8.81
C LEU A 90 4.92 -4.51 -8.81
N TYR A 91 6.16 -4.63 -8.32
CA TYR A 91 6.87 -5.91 -8.25
C TYR A 91 6.18 -6.88 -7.29
N GLY A 92 5.79 -6.43 -6.10
CA GLY A 92 5.11 -7.28 -5.13
C GLY A 92 3.76 -7.80 -5.62
N TRP A 93 2.99 -6.97 -6.35
CA TRP A 93 1.74 -7.43 -6.97
C TRP A 93 1.97 -8.31 -8.20
N SER A 94 3.04 -8.11 -8.98
CA SER A 94 3.36 -8.97 -10.12
C SER A 94 3.77 -10.38 -9.70
N LEU A 95 4.34 -10.54 -8.50
CA LEU A 95 4.66 -11.85 -7.94
C LEU A 95 3.42 -12.75 -7.76
N VAL A 96 2.24 -12.18 -7.54
CA VAL A 96 1.01 -12.96 -7.38
C VAL A 96 0.67 -13.75 -8.66
N PRO A 97 0.38 -13.12 -9.82
CA PRO A 97 0.10 -13.86 -11.05
C PRO A 97 1.32 -14.62 -11.55
N MET A 98 2.55 -14.12 -11.35
CA MET A 98 3.75 -14.86 -11.74
C MET A 98 3.85 -16.20 -11.02
N ASN A 99 3.57 -16.25 -9.71
CA ASN A 99 3.68 -17.49 -8.95
C ASN A 99 2.47 -18.41 -9.10
N LEU A 100 1.26 -17.87 -9.23
CA LEU A 100 0.08 -18.70 -9.55
C LEU A 100 0.20 -19.32 -10.95
N GLY A 101 0.68 -18.53 -11.92
CA GLY A 101 0.99 -18.96 -13.28
C GLY A 101 2.40 -19.51 -13.45
N TRP A 102 3.08 -19.94 -12.38
CA TRP A 102 4.43 -20.50 -12.44
C TRP A 102 4.61 -21.59 -13.52
N PRO A 103 3.64 -22.51 -13.74
CA PRO A 103 3.70 -23.51 -14.81
C PRO A 103 3.96 -22.94 -16.20
N LEU A 104 3.46 -21.74 -16.48
CA LEU A 104 3.57 -21.09 -17.78
C LEU A 104 4.97 -20.50 -18.04
N ARG A 105 5.85 -20.49 -17.02
CA ARG A 105 7.16 -19.83 -17.07
C ARG A 105 8.34 -20.80 -16.94
N VAL A 106 8.15 -21.97 -16.35
CA VAL A 106 9.25 -22.89 -16.00
C VAL A 106 9.63 -23.83 -17.15
N GLY A 107 8.71 -24.15 -18.07
CA GLY A 107 8.96 -25.13 -19.13
C GLY A 107 9.16 -26.55 -18.58
N ASP A 108 9.97 -27.36 -19.24
CA ASP A 108 10.14 -28.79 -18.94
C ASP A 108 11.20 -29.09 -17.86
N ASP A 109 12.03 -28.12 -17.47
CA ASP A 109 13.08 -28.28 -16.45
C ASP A 109 12.67 -27.66 -15.11
N TYR A 110 11.89 -28.42 -14.34
CA TYR A 110 11.43 -28.04 -12.99
C TYR A 110 12.03 -28.91 -11.88
N ALA A 111 12.90 -29.86 -12.21
CA ALA A 111 13.43 -30.82 -11.23
C ALA A 111 14.28 -30.15 -10.13
N SER A 112 14.86 -28.98 -10.43
CA SER A 112 15.64 -28.15 -9.51
C SER A 112 14.80 -27.06 -8.82
N ALA A 113 13.50 -26.99 -9.09
CA ALA A 113 12.63 -25.98 -8.51
C ALA A 113 12.37 -26.20 -7.02
N TRP A 114 12.06 -25.12 -6.32
CA TRP A 114 11.67 -25.18 -4.92
C TRP A 114 10.29 -25.81 -4.80
N GLY A 115 10.10 -26.73 -3.85
CA GLY A 115 8.88 -27.54 -3.73
C GLY A 115 9.06 -29.02 -4.07
N GLY A 116 10.28 -29.43 -4.40
CA GLY A 116 10.67 -30.83 -4.60
C GLY A 116 10.67 -31.27 -6.07
N PRO A 117 11.01 -32.54 -6.36
CA PRO A 117 11.27 -33.00 -7.72
C PRO A 117 10.00 -33.20 -8.56
N THR A 118 8.82 -33.05 -7.95
CA THR A 118 7.54 -33.22 -8.65
C THR A 118 7.01 -31.88 -9.11
N PHE A 119 6.43 -31.85 -10.30
CA PHE A 119 5.77 -30.67 -10.84
C PHE A 119 4.69 -30.13 -9.89
N ALA A 120 3.89 -31.02 -9.30
CA ALA A 120 2.84 -30.66 -8.37
C ALA A 120 3.39 -30.02 -7.09
N GLY A 121 4.49 -30.56 -6.54
CA GLY A 121 5.16 -30.01 -5.36
C GLY A 121 5.75 -28.62 -5.63
N ALA A 122 6.45 -28.46 -6.76
CA ALA A 122 7.00 -27.18 -7.19
C ALA A 122 5.91 -26.14 -7.40
N TRP A 123 4.84 -26.49 -8.13
CA TRP A 123 3.69 -25.62 -8.32
C TRP A 123 3.04 -25.22 -6.99
N ALA A 124 2.78 -26.18 -6.10
CA ALA A 124 2.15 -25.91 -4.81
C ALA A 124 2.98 -24.94 -3.97
N PHE A 125 4.31 -25.12 -3.92
CA PHE A 125 5.21 -24.21 -3.24
C PHE A 125 5.09 -22.78 -3.79
N HIS A 126 5.21 -22.61 -5.10
CA HIS A 126 5.10 -21.30 -5.73
C HIS A 126 3.71 -20.68 -5.56
N ALA A 127 2.65 -21.44 -5.80
CA ALA A 127 1.27 -20.96 -5.67
C ALA A 127 0.96 -20.52 -4.24
N VAL A 128 1.37 -21.28 -3.22
CA VAL A 128 1.09 -20.97 -1.81
C VAL A 128 2.01 -19.87 -1.28
N VAL A 129 3.32 -20.05 -1.38
CA VAL A 129 4.30 -19.11 -0.79
C VAL A 129 4.39 -17.83 -1.62
N GLY A 130 4.53 -17.97 -2.94
CA GLY A 130 4.69 -16.84 -3.85
C GLY A 130 3.36 -16.20 -4.26
N GLY A 131 2.34 -17.00 -4.55
CA GLY A 131 1.03 -16.51 -5.00
C GLY A 131 0.18 -15.99 -3.84
N LEU A 132 -0.29 -16.90 -3.00
CA LEU A 132 -1.17 -16.59 -1.86
C LEU A 132 -0.44 -15.77 -0.79
N GLY A 133 0.82 -16.08 -0.51
CA GLY A 133 1.64 -15.33 0.45
C GLY A 133 1.72 -13.85 0.10
N PHE A 134 2.08 -13.50 -1.14
CA PHE A 134 2.10 -12.10 -1.57
C PHE A 134 0.70 -11.49 -1.69
N LEU A 135 -0.29 -12.24 -2.16
CA LEU A 135 -1.69 -11.77 -2.23
C LEU A 135 -2.18 -11.27 -0.86
N LEU A 136 -1.87 -12.01 0.21
CA LEU A 136 -2.27 -11.66 1.58
C LEU A 136 -1.36 -10.60 2.21
N LEU A 137 -0.07 -10.58 1.87
CA LEU A 137 0.91 -9.63 2.42
C LEU A 137 0.77 -8.20 1.84
N MET A 138 0.59 -8.09 0.53
CA MET A 138 0.69 -6.83 -0.20
C MET A 138 -0.24 -5.71 0.32
N PRO A 139 -1.52 -5.98 0.67
CA PRO A 139 -2.39 -4.93 1.19
C PRO A 139 -1.88 -4.25 2.47
N TRP A 140 -1.19 -5.00 3.34
CA TRP A 140 -0.62 -4.48 4.58
C TRP A 140 0.65 -3.68 4.33
N LEU A 141 1.53 -4.17 3.46
CA LEU A 141 2.73 -3.47 3.05
C LEU A 141 2.39 -2.13 2.39
N VAL A 142 1.47 -2.15 1.42
CA VAL A 142 0.97 -0.95 0.73
C VAL A 142 0.29 0.00 1.73
N ARG A 143 -0.47 -0.50 2.69
CA ARG A 143 -1.05 0.34 3.76
C ARG A 143 0.03 1.05 4.58
N GLY A 144 1.10 0.37 4.97
CA GLY A 144 2.22 0.99 5.67
C GLY A 144 2.90 2.09 4.83
N MET A 145 3.24 1.76 3.58
CA MET A 145 3.91 2.68 2.65
C MET A 145 3.07 3.94 2.36
N THR A 146 1.78 3.76 2.05
CA THR A 146 0.88 4.89 1.80
C THR A 146 0.65 5.76 3.03
N ALA A 147 0.71 5.20 4.24
CA ALA A 147 0.70 5.99 5.48
C ALA A 147 1.97 6.86 5.62
N VAL A 148 3.14 6.34 5.26
CA VAL A 148 4.40 7.12 5.23
C VAL A 148 4.32 8.25 4.19
N GLN A 149 3.86 7.96 2.98
CA GLN A 149 3.65 8.96 1.93
C GLN A 149 2.67 10.07 2.38
N ALA A 150 1.56 9.69 3.03
CA ALA A 150 0.59 10.66 3.54
C ALA A 150 1.15 11.54 4.66
N ARG A 151 1.96 10.97 5.57
CA ARG A 151 2.65 11.72 6.64
C ARG A 151 3.66 12.71 6.06
N LEU A 152 4.46 12.29 5.08
CA LEU A 152 5.41 13.17 4.39
C LEU A 152 4.67 14.34 3.72
N ALA A 153 3.64 14.04 2.93
CA ALA A 153 2.85 15.05 2.23
C ALA A 153 2.21 16.04 3.23
N SER A 154 1.63 15.56 4.33
CA SER A 154 1.01 16.41 5.35
C SER A 154 2.04 17.32 6.03
N ARG A 155 3.24 16.81 6.34
CA ARG A 155 4.32 17.57 6.98
C ARG A 155 4.92 18.64 6.07
N VAL A 156 5.11 18.34 4.79
CA VAL A 156 5.80 19.25 3.85
C VAL A 156 4.84 20.24 3.20
N LEU A 157 3.62 19.81 2.87
CA LEU A 157 2.62 20.67 2.23
C LEU A 157 1.74 21.42 3.25
N GLY A 158 1.56 20.89 4.47
CA GLY A 158 0.69 21.48 5.50
C GLY A 158 1.35 22.51 6.43
N ARG A 159 2.69 22.60 6.49
CA ARG A 159 3.43 23.41 7.48
C ARG A 159 3.44 24.93 7.26
N GLY A 160 2.71 25.48 6.29
CA GLY A 160 2.74 26.92 6.00
C GLY A 160 1.67 27.77 6.71
N GLY A 161 0.86 27.20 7.60
CA GLY A 161 -0.18 27.92 8.35
C GLY A 161 0.23 28.23 9.79
N LYS A 162 1.30 28.98 10.03
CA LYS A 162 1.41 29.70 11.31
C LYS A 162 0.56 30.96 11.20
N ARG A 163 -0.49 31.04 12.00
CA ARG A 163 -1.30 32.25 12.24
C ARG A 163 -0.37 33.41 12.63
N THR A 164 -0.07 34.31 11.70
CA THR A 164 0.22 35.71 12.04
C THR A 164 -1.12 36.41 12.19
N GLY A 165 -1.70 36.30 13.39
CA GLY A 165 -3.03 36.79 13.70
C GLY A 165 -3.22 36.88 15.20
N GLY A 166 -2.33 37.63 15.83
CA GLY A 166 -2.42 38.06 17.22
C GLY A 166 -1.98 39.51 17.27
N GLY A 167 -2.75 40.36 16.59
CA GLY A 167 -2.61 41.80 16.65
C GLY A 167 -2.92 42.25 18.08
N ARG A 168 -2.02 43.07 18.61
CA ARG A 168 -2.28 43.97 19.73
C ARG A 168 -3.45 44.88 19.37
N ALA A 169 -4.39 45.01 20.29
CA ALA A 169 -5.07 46.24 20.66
C ALA A 169 -5.63 46.02 22.07
#